data_AF-A0A842TUC1-F1
#
_entry.id   AF-A0A842TUC1-F1
#
_cell.length_a   1.000
_cell.length_b   1.000
_cell.length_c   1.000
_cell.angle_alpha   90.00
_cell.angle_beta   90.00
_cell.angle_gamma   90.00
#
_symmetry.space_group_name_H-M   'P 1'
#
loop_
_entity.id
_entity.type
_entity.pdbx_description
1 polymer ?
#
loop_
_entity_poly.entity_id
_entity_poly.type
_entity_poly.pdbx_seq_one_letter_code
_entity_poly.pdbx_strand_id
1 'polypeptide(L)'
;MNDLRKKWSEKEISEAKKIIDSRHLKDKSRSLAHMNKVIYWTVLLVMIIGNFIVSMALIPFLLLIDKLTLNVVIVFIGLGMGLLFNLLINDIEHIDEKHHYIAAIMLPLLAVVNFFLMMEVSEYIGNKLELPVVRESALLIGLLYAAAFLLPYLRNVFFSGKLKYK
;
A
#
# COMPACT_ATOMS: atom_id res chain seq x y z
N MET A 1 19.23 -3.73 -45.34
CA MET A 1 20.17 -3.53 -44.20
C MET A 1 21.65 -3.53 -44.61
N ASN A 2 22.01 -3.74 -45.88
CA ASN A 2 23.41 -3.76 -46.37
C ASN A 2 23.98 -2.41 -46.83
N ASP A 3 23.15 -1.36 -47.01
CA ASP A 3 23.62 -0.08 -47.56
C ASP A 3 24.21 0.90 -46.53
N LEU A 4 23.91 0.71 -45.24
CA LEU A 4 24.45 1.57 -44.17
C LEU A 4 25.93 1.29 -43.88
N ARG A 5 26.42 0.08 -44.20
CA ARG A 5 27.83 -0.31 -43.98
C ARG A 5 28.81 0.31 -44.99
N LYS A 6 28.32 0.89 -46.09
CA LYS A 6 29.19 1.37 -47.18
C LYS A 6 29.69 2.81 -47.03
N LYS A 7 29.20 3.58 -46.07
CA LYS A 7 29.55 5.00 -45.90
C LYS A 7 30.13 5.37 -44.53
N TRP A 8 30.07 4.48 -43.56
CA TRP A 8 30.48 4.74 -42.19
C TRP A 8 31.60 3.79 -41.82
N SER A 9 32.70 4.32 -41.30
CA SER A 9 33.76 3.49 -40.71
C SER A 9 33.25 2.82 -39.44
N GLU A 10 33.81 1.65 -39.11
CA GLU A 10 33.50 0.93 -37.86
C GLU A 10 33.72 1.80 -36.61
N LYS A 11 34.64 2.78 -36.68
CA LYS A 11 34.86 3.78 -35.62
C LYS A 11 33.65 4.71 -35.45
N GLU A 12 33.09 5.23 -36.54
CA GLU A 12 31.93 6.12 -36.49
C GLU A 12 30.67 5.38 -36.02
N ILE A 13 30.50 4.11 -36.41
CA ILE A 13 29.42 3.25 -35.92
C ILE A 13 29.56 3.02 -34.40
N SER A 14 30.78 2.73 -33.94
CA SER A 14 31.09 2.56 -32.52
C SER A 14 30.84 3.84 -31.71
N GLU A 15 31.29 5.00 -32.20
CA GLU A 15 31.07 6.29 -31.51
C GLU A 15 29.59 6.69 -31.49
N ALA A 16 28.88 6.54 -32.60
CA ALA A 16 27.44 6.80 -32.66
C ALA A 16 26.67 5.90 -31.68
N LYS A 17 27.02 4.61 -31.61
CA LYS A 17 26.46 3.68 -30.62
C LYS A 17 26.75 4.14 -29.19
N LYS A 18 27.98 4.57 -28.91
CA LYS A 18 28.38 5.09 -27.59
C LYS A 18 27.60 6.35 -27.20
N ILE A 19 27.35 7.25 -28.14
CA ILE A 19 26.58 8.50 -27.93
C ILE A 19 25.09 8.18 -27.69
N ILE A 20 24.53 7.24 -28.45
CA ILE A 20 23.14 6.78 -28.27
C ILE A 20 22.99 6.10 -26.91
N ASP A 21 23.83 5.12 -26.58
CA ASP A 21 23.78 4.40 -25.30
C ASP A 21 24.00 5.34 -24.11
N SER A 22 24.97 6.27 -24.20
CA SER A 22 25.24 7.23 -23.12
C SER A 22 24.12 8.26 -22.91
N ARG A 23 23.40 8.68 -23.96
CA ARG A 23 22.21 9.54 -23.82
C ARG A 23 21.01 8.76 -23.29
N HIS A 24 20.80 7.54 -23.76
CA HIS A 24 19.68 6.69 -23.35
C HIS A 24 19.74 6.30 -21.86
N LEU A 25 20.95 6.21 -21.30
CA LEU A 25 21.17 5.94 -19.87
C LEU A 25 21.02 7.19 -18.98
N LYS A 26 21.35 8.38 -19.48
CA LYS A 26 21.43 9.61 -18.66
C LYS A 26 20.11 10.37 -18.55
N ASP A 27 19.32 10.48 -19.61
CA ASP A 27 18.02 11.18 -19.59
C ASP A 27 16.88 10.31 -19.05
N LYS A 28 16.93 9.00 -19.34
CA LYS A 28 15.88 8.07 -18.92
C LYS A 28 15.90 7.82 -17.40
N SER A 29 17.05 8.01 -16.75
CA SER A 29 17.24 7.72 -15.33
C SER A 29 16.60 8.77 -14.40
N ARG A 30 16.85 10.06 -14.63
CA ARG A 30 16.49 11.09 -13.64
C ARG A 30 15.01 11.44 -13.67
N SER A 31 14.41 11.59 -14.85
CA SER A 31 12.98 11.92 -15.00
C SER A 31 12.08 10.75 -14.57
N LEU A 32 12.41 9.51 -14.99
CA LEU A 32 11.64 8.33 -14.57
C LEU A 32 11.74 8.06 -13.08
N ALA A 33 12.90 8.27 -12.45
CA ALA A 33 13.04 8.12 -11.00
C ALA A 33 12.15 9.12 -10.21
N HIS A 34 12.06 10.37 -10.68
CA HIS A 34 11.18 11.36 -10.05
C HIS A 34 9.69 11.03 -10.27
N MET A 35 9.30 10.64 -11.49
CA MET A 35 7.94 10.20 -11.78
C MET A 35 7.53 9.00 -10.92
N ASN A 36 8.39 7.98 -10.80
CA ASN A 36 8.12 6.80 -9.97
C ASN A 36 7.90 7.20 -8.51
N LYS A 37 8.70 8.14 -7.99
CA LYS A 37 8.53 8.67 -6.62
C LYS A 37 7.20 9.42 -6.44
N VAL A 38 6.79 10.25 -7.41
CA VAL A 38 5.51 10.98 -7.34
C VAL A 38 4.33 10.01 -7.42
N ILE A 39 4.39 9.04 -8.33
CA ILE A 39 3.37 7.99 -8.46
C ILE A 39 3.28 7.21 -7.14
N TYR A 40 4.41 6.82 -6.55
CA TYR A 40 4.46 6.17 -5.24
C TYR A 40 3.66 6.93 -4.19
N TRP A 41 4.00 8.20 -3.94
CA TRP A 41 3.34 8.99 -2.89
C TRP A 41 1.87 9.23 -3.20
N THR A 42 1.52 9.40 -4.48
CA THR A 42 0.13 9.58 -4.91
C THR A 42 -0.70 8.33 -4.65
N VAL A 43 -0.23 7.16 -5.09
CA VAL A 43 -0.99 5.92 -4.90
C VAL A 43 -1.07 5.56 -3.42
N LEU A 44 0.01 5.78 -2.67
CA LEU A 44 0.02 5.61 -1.22
C LEU A 44 -1.03 6.49 -0.53
N LEU A 45 -1.08 7.78 -0.91
CA LEU A 45 -2.05 8.73 -0.39
C LEU A 45 -3.49 8.30 -0.71
N VAL A 46 -3.75 7.92 -1.96
CA VAL A 46 -5.07 7.43 -2.40
C VAL A 46 -5.49 6.19 -1.62
N MET A 47 -4.57 5.26 -1.41
CA MET A 47 -4.81 4.04 -0.62
C MET A 47 -5.12 4.36 0.84
N ILE A 48 -4.39 5.29 1.44
CA ILE A 48 -4.63 5.75 2.82
C ILE A 48 -6.04 6.36 2.93
N ILE A 49 -6.37 7.29 2.03
CA ILE A 49 -7.69 7.94 2.02
C ILE A 49 -8.80 6.91 1.79
N GLY A 50 -8.62 6.01 0.81
CA GLY A 50 -9.58 4.93 0.53
C GLY A 50 -9.80 4.04 1.74
N ASN A 51 -8.73 3.74 2.49
CA ASN A 51 -8.83 2.95 3.71
C ASN A 51 -9.64 3.62 4.81
N PHE A 52 -9.49 4.94 4.98
CA PHE A 52 -10.32 5.71 5.89
C PHE A 52 -11.78 5.74 5.46
N ILE A 53 -12.05 5.94 4.17
CA ILE A 53 -13.42 5.94 3.63
C ILE A 53 -14.09 4.59 3.89
N VAL A 54 -13.42 3.48 3.58
CA VAL A 54 -13.95 2.13 3.83
C VAL A 54 -14.20 1.89 5.32
N SER A 55 -13.26 2.32 6.17
CA SER A 55 -13.38 2.20 7.63
C SER A 55 -14.56 3.00 8.18
N MET A 56 -14.77 4.23 7.69
CA MET A 56 -15.93 5.04 8.06
C MET A 56 -17.24 4.46 7.53
N ALA A 57 -17.23 3.91 6.31
CA ALA A 57 -18.40 3.29 5.71
C ALA A 57 -18.86 2.04 6.49
N LEU A 58 -17.96 1.35 7.20
CA LEU A 58 -18.29 0.21 8.04
C LEU A 58 -19.10 0.58 9.28
N ILE A 59 -18.96 1.81 9.77
CA ILE A 59 -19.54 2.26 11.04
C ILE A 59 -21.07 2.11 11.10
N PRO A 60 -21.86 2.55 10.11
CA PRO A 60 -23.31 2.32 10.14
C PRO A 60 -23.67 0.83 10.17
N PHE A 61 -22.87 -0.05 9.54
CA PHE A 61 -23.11 -1.50 9.59
C PHE A 61 -22.85 -2.10 10.97
N LEU A 62 -21.99 -1.48 11.80
CA LEU A 62 -21.78 -1.90 13.20
C LEU A 62 -23.07 -1.88 14.01
N LEU A 63 -24.02 -1.02 13.62
CA LEU A 63 -25.27 -0.79 14.37
C LEU A 63 -26.44 -1.60 13.83
N LEU A 64 -26.36 -2.06 12.58
CA LEU A 64 -27.47 -2.67 11.86
C LEU A 64 -27.40 -4.21 11.79
N ILE A 65 -26.22 -4.79 11.99
CA ILE A 65 -25.95 -6.21 11.75
C ILE A 65 -25.64 -6.94 13.06
N ASP A 66 -25.94 -8.23 13.13
CA ASP A 66 -25.55 -9.08 14.26
C ASP A 66 -24.02 -9.19 14.41
N LYS A 67 -23.59 -9.49 15.65
CA LYS A 67 -22.16 -9.52 16.01
C LYS A 67 -21.33 -10.50 15.17
N LEU A 68 -21.88 -11.66 14.81
CA LEU A 68 -21.14 -12.70 14.10
C LEU A 68 -20.92 -12.28 12.64
N THR A 69 -22.00 -11.90 11.95
CA THR A 69 -21.94 -11.43 10.56
C THR A 69 -21.04 -10.21 10.44
N LEU A 70 -21.12 -9.28 11.39
CA LEU A 70 -20.28 -8.09 11.43
C LEU A 70 -18.79 -8.44 11.52
N ASN A 71 -18.40 -9.33 12.44
CA ASN A 71 -17.01 -9.78 12.59
C ASN A 71 -16.48 -10.43 11.31
N VAL A 72 -17.30 -11.25 10.63
CA VAL A 72 -16.94 -11.87 9.36
C VAL A 72 -16.68 -10.81 8.28
N VAL A 73 -17.60 -9.85 8.13
CA VAL A 73 -17.46 -8.74 7.16
C VAL A 73 -16.20 -7.93 7.42
N ILE A 74 -15.92 -7.58 8.68
CA ILE A 74 -14.72 -6.82 9.06
C ILE A 74 -13.44 -7.58 8.71
N VAL A 75 -13.39 -8.88 8.99
CA VAL A 75 -12.22 -9.72 8.65
C VAL A 75 -12.01 -9.75 7.14
N PHE A 76 -13.06 -9.93 6.34
CA PHE A 76 -12.96 -9.94 4.88
C PHE A 76 -12.50 -8.59 4.33
N ILE A 77 -13.04 -7.47 4.83
CA ILE A 77 -12.65 -6.13 4.41
C ILE A 77 -11.22 -5.82 4.84
N GLY A 78 -10.86 -6.12 6.08
CA GLY A 78 -9.51 -5.96 6.61
C GLY A 78 -8.50 -6.74 5.78
N LEU A 79 -8.76 -8.02 5.49
CA LEU A 79 -7.94 -8.85 4.62
C LEU A 79 -7.84 -8.28 3.21
N GLY A 80 -8.96 -7.86 2.62
CA GLY A 80 -8.99 -7.26 1.27
C GLY A 80 -8.12 -6.01 1.18
N MET A 81 -8.26 -5.09 2.14
CA MET A 81 -7.45 -3.88 2.21
C MET A 81 -5.98 -4.21 2.47
N GLY A 82 -5.70 -5.14 3.39
CA GLY A 82 -4.34 -5.60 3.68
C GLY A 82 -3.65 -6.21 2.47
N LEU A 83 -4.39 -6.97 1.65
CA LEU A 83 -3.89 -7.53 0.39
C LEU A 83 -3.59 -6.44 -0.63
N LEU A 84 -4.49 -5.47 -0.81
CA LEU A 84 -4.26 -4.34 -1.71
C LEU A 84 -3.02 -3.54 -1.32
N PHE A 85 -2.84 -3.25 -0.03
CA PHE A 85 -1.63 -2.59 0.46
C PHE A 85 -0.38 -3.44 0.27
N ASN A 86 -0.45 -4.75 0.54
CA ASN A 86 0.70 -5.64 0.34
C ASN A 86 1.10 -5.75 -1.14
N LEU A 87 0.14 -5.82 -2.06
CA LEU A 87 0.40 -5.77 -3.50
C LEU A 87 1.09 -4.47 -3.89
N LEU A 88 0.57 -3.33 -3.42
CA LEU A 88 1.16 -2.03 -3.65
C LEU A 88 2.64 -2.00 -3.20
N ILE A 89 2.90 -2.43 -1.97
CA ILE A 89 4.25 -2.43 -1.38
C ILE A 89 5.18 -3.33 -2.19
N ASN A 90 4.72 -4.51 -2.61
CA ASN A 90 5.51 -5.42 -3.43
C ASN A 90 5.87 -4.85 -4.81
N ASP A 91 4.92 -4.15 -5.44
CA ASP A 91 5.16 -3.50 -6.73
C ASP A 91 6.18 -2.36 -6.57
N ILE A 92 6.13 -1.65 -5.45
CA ILE A 92 7.06 -0.56 -5.13
C ILE A 92 8.45 -1.09 -4.76
N GLU A 93 8.55 -2.19 -4.02
CA GLU A 93 9.83 -2.81 -3.67
C GLU A 93 10.67 -3.18 -4.89
N HIS A 94 10.02 -3.56 -5.99
CA HIS A 94 10.72 -3.85 -7.24
C HIS A 94 11.39 -2.61 -7.86
N ILE A 95 11.02 -1.40 -7.42
CA ILE A 95 11.55 -0.14 -7.92
C ILE A 95 12.70 0.38 -7.05
N ASP A 96 12.64 0.24 -5.72
CA ASP A 96 13.71 0.68 -4.80
C ASP A 96 13.62 -0.03 -3.43
N GLU A 97 14.70 -0.75 -3.05
CA GLU A 97 14.78 -1.53 -1.81
C GLU A 97 14.67 -0.69 -0.53
N LYS A 98 14.96 0.62 -0.58
CA LYS A 98 14.90 1.48 0.62
C LYS A 98 13.48 1.71 1.16
N HIS A 99 12.47 1.41 0.36
CA HIS A 99 11.07 1.74 0.67
C HIS A 99 10.41 0.70 1.58
N HIS A 100 11.04 -0.47 1.80
CA HIS A 100 10.53 -1.53 2.66
C HIS A 100 10.33 -1.06 4.12
N TYR A 101 11.28 -0.30 4.67
CA TYR A 101 11.20 0.20 6.05
C TYR A 101 10.04 1.18 6.26
N ILE A 102 9.72 1.99 5.25
CA ILE A 102 8.61 2.95 5.32
C ILE A 102 7.30 2.16 5.41
N ALA A 103 7.12 1.14 4.57
CA ALA A 103 5.95 0.27 4.61
C ALA A 103 5.81 -0.47 5.95
N ALA A 104 6.92 -0.98 6.50
CA ALA A 104 6.95 -1.70 7.77
C ALA A 104 6.45 -0.87 8.96
N ILE A 105 6.71 0.45 8.95
CA ILE A 105 6.27 1.37 10.01
C ILE A 105 4.88 1.93 9.71
N MET A 106 4.62 2.27 8.45
CA MET A 106 3.40 2.96 8.05
C MET A 106 2.16 2.07 8.16
N LEU A 107 2.25 0.78 7.86
CA LEU A 107 1.11 -0.14 7.96
C LEU A 107 0.59 -0.32 9.39
N PRO A 108 1.44 -0.62 10.40
CA PRO A 108 1.02 -0.62 11.80
C PRO A 108 0.43 0.73 12.23
N LEU A 109 1.05 1.84 11.81
CA LEU A 109 0.55 3.17 12.13
C LEU A 109 -0.86 3.40 11.57
N LEU A 110 -1.10 3.03 10.31
CA LEU A 110 -2.42 3.10 9.69
C LEU A 110 -3.46 2.25 10.40
N ALA A 111 -3.08 1.03 10.80
CA ALA A 111 -3.97 0.16 11.57
C ALA A 111 -4.35 0.77 12.91
N VAL A 112 -3.39 1.37 13.63
CA VAL A 112 -3.62 2.07 14.91
C VAL A 112 -4.51 3.30 14.72
N VAL A 113 -4.23 4.13 13.72
CA VAL A 113 -5.05 5.34 13.46
C VAL A 113 -6.48 4.96 13.08
N ASN A 114 -6.67 3.94 12.24
CA ASN A 114 -8.00 3.42 11.91
C ASN A 114 -8.72 2.86 13.13
N PHE A 115 -8.00 2.13 14.00
CA PHE A 115 -8.56 1.61 15.24
C PHE A 115 -9.15 2.74 16.10
N PHE A 116 -8.38 3.80 16.35
CA PHE A 116 -8.84 4.95 17.12
C PHE A 116 -10.01 5.67 16.44
N LEU A 117 -9.93 5.87 15.13
CA LEU A 117 -11.00 6.52 14.36
C LEU A 117 -12.31 5.72 14.42
N MET A 118 -12.25 4.39 14.26
CA MET A 118 -13.43 3.54 14.40
C MET A 118 -14.02 3.63 15.81
N MET A 119 -13.19 3.61 16.86
CA MET A 119 -13.69 3.74 18.24
C MET A 119 -14.36 5.09 18.50
N GLU A 120 -13.70 6.20 18.17
CA GLU A 120 -14.22 7.55 18.42
C GLU A 120 -15.53 7.81 17.66
N VAL A 121 -15.58 7.45 16.38
CA VAL A 121 -16.76 7.70 15.57
C VAL A 121 -17.91 6.77 15.97
N SER A 122 -17.64 5.51 16.33
CA SER A 122 -18.66 4.61 16.86
C SER A 122 -19.26 5.11 18.17
N GLU A 123 -18.42 5.64 19.07
CA GLU A 123 -18.88 6.23 20.32
C GLU A 123 -19.68 7.51 20.08
N TYR A 124 -19.21 8.39 19.19
CA TYR A 124 -19.93 9.61 18.83
C TYR A 124 -21.33 9.30 18.29
N ILE A 125 -21.44 8.34 17.35
CA ILE A 125 -22.72 7.96 16.77
C ILE A 125 -23.60 7.25 17.80
N GLY A 126 -23.05 6.34 18.59
CA GLY A 126 -23.79 5.63 19.64
C GLY A 126 -24.41 6.59 20.66
N ASN A 127 -23.64 7.58 21.11
CA ASN A 127 -24.12 8.62 22.03
C ASN A 127 -25.17 9.54 21.38
N LYS A 128 -25.04 9.87 20.10
CA LYS A 128 -25.99 10.72 19.37
C LYS A 128 -27.30 10.04 19.05
N LEU A 129 -27.28 8.73 18.86
CA LEU A 129 -28.47 7.93 18.54
C LEU A 129 -29.09 7.26 19.78
N GLU A 130 -28.56 7.54 20.98
CA GLU A 130 -28.98 6.91 22.25
C GLU A 130 -28.99 5.37 22.20
N LEU A 131 -28.11 4.80 21.39
CA LEU A 131 -28.01 3.35 21.24
C LEU A 131 -27.23 2.78 22.43
N PRO A 132 -27.61 1.59 22.94
CA PRO A 132 -26.89 0.95 24.03
C PRO A 132 -25.41 0.80 23.65
N VAL A 133 -24.55 1.33 24.51
CA VAL A 133 -23.13 1.58 24.24
C VAL A 133 -22.43 0.31 23.73
N VAL A 134 -22.10 0.30 22.44
CA VAL A 134 -21.46 -0.79 21.68
C VAL A 134 -19.95 -0.89 21.97
N ARG A 135 -19.45 -0.30 23.08
CA ARG A 135 -18.00 -0.12 23.36
C ARG A 135 -17.20 -1.42 23.37
N GLU A 136 -17.72 -2.49 23.98
CA GLU A 136 -17.03 -3.80 23.96
C GLU A 136 -16.84 -4.33 22.54
N SER A 137 -17.85 -4.15 21.68
CA SER A 137 -17.78 -4.53 20.27
C SER A 137 -16.80 -3.65 19.50
N ALA A 138 -16.71 -2.35 19.78
CA ALA A 138 -15.82 -1.45 19.04
C ALA A 138 -14.33 -1.82 19.18
N LEU A 139 -13.87 -2.17 20.39
CA LEU A 139 -12.51 -2.61 20.63
C LEU A 139 -12.19 -3.91 19.88
N LEU A 140 -13.07 -4.91 20.00
CA LEU A 140 -12.90 -6.20 19.32
C LEU A 140 -12.86 -6.02 17.80
N ILE A 141 -13.74 -5.18 17.27
CA ILE A 141 -13.85 -4.89 15.84
C ILE A 141 -12.59 -4.23 15.32
N GLY A 142 -12.09 -3.22 16.03
CA GLY A 142 -10.85 -2.56 15.68
C GLY A 142 -9.65 -3.53 15.71
N LEU A 143 -9.57 -4.41 16.71
CA LEU A 143 -8.52 -5.44 16.78
C LEU A 143 -8.63 -6.47 15.66
N LEU A 144 -9.84 -6.96 15.36
CA LEU A 144 -10.09 -7.90 14.26
C LEU A 144 -9.70 -7.28 12.92
N TYR A 145 -10.11 -6.03 12.69
CA TYR A 145 -9.74 -5.29 11.50
C TYR A 145 -8.22 -5.12 11.38
N ALA A 146 -7.55 -4.63 12.44
CA ALA A 146 -6.12 -4.42 12.45
C ALA A 146 -5.33 -5.72 12.23
N ALA A 147 -5.73 -6.80 12.89
CA ALA A 147 -5.12 -8.12 12.72
C ALA A 147 -5.30 -8.63 11.28
N ALA A 148 -6.52 -8.58 10.75
CA ALA A 148 -6.84 -8.96 9.38
C ALA A 148 -6.09 -8.12 8.33
N PHE A 149 -5.98 -6.81 8.56
CA PHE A 149 -5.27 -5.87 7.69
C PHE A 149 -3.75 -6.11 7.67
N LEU A 150 -3.14 -6.39 8.82
CA LEU A 150 -1.70 -6.63 8.91
C LEU A 150 -1.30 -8.03 8.43
N LEU A 151 -2.20 -9.00 8.49
CA LEU A 151 -1.92 -10.40 8.19
C LEU A 151 -1.24 -10.63 6.82
N PRO A 152 -1.70 -10.06 5.69
CA PRO A 152 -1.08 -10.27 4.38
C PRO A 152 0.36 -9.77 4.33
N TYR A 153 0.63 -8.60 4.92
CA TYR A 153 1.97 -8.02 4.99
C TYR A 153 2.89 -8.85 5.88
N LEU A 154 2.45 -9.20 7.09
CA LEU A 154 3.22 -10.03 8.01
C LEU A 154 3.57 -11.38 7.38
N ARG A 155 2.59 -12.04 6.76
CA ARG A 155 2.82 -13.28 5.99
C ARG A 155 3.92 -13.06 4.95
N ASN A 156 3.82 -12.01 4.14
CA ASN A 156 4.82 -11.74 3.12
C ASN A 156 6.21 -11.53 3.72
N VAL A 157 6.33 -10.75 4.79
CA VAL A 157 7.61 -10.50 5.49
C VAL A 157 8.21 -11.79 6.06
N PHE A 158 7.41 -12.65 6.71
CA PHE A 158 7.90 -13.89 7.31
C PHE A 158 8.29 -14.96 6.27
N PHE A 159 7.49 -15.11 5.19
CA PHE A 159 7.71 -16.15 4.18
C PHE A 159 8.71 -15.75 3.09
N SER A 160 8.85 -14.46 2.79
CA SER A 160 9.78 -14.00 1.74
C SER A 160 11.26 -14.06 2.16
N GLY A 161 11.58 -14.28 3.44
CA GLY A 161 12.96 -14.44 3.91
C GLY A 161 13.87 -13.22 3.67
N LYS A 162 13.34 -12.10 3.19
CA LYS A 162 14.11 -10.90 2.77
C LYS A 162 14.70 -10.10 3.93
N LEU A 163 14.35 -10.43 5.17
CA LEU A 163 15.02 -9.90 6.38
C LEU A 163 16.32 -10.65 6.74
N LYS A 164 16.74 -11.68 6.00
CA LYS A 164 17.96 -12.46 6.29
C LYS A 164 19.25 -11.96 5.62
N TYR A 165 19.22 -10.87 4.86
CA TYR A 165 20.45 -10.29 4.29
C TYR A 165 20.58 -8.82 4.66
N LYS A 166 21.13 -8.58 5.85
CA LYS A 166 22.04 -7.47 6.14
C LYS A 166 22.89 -7.81 7.34
#